data_AF-A0A5K1G6V4-F1
#
_entry.id   AF-A0A5K1G6V4-F1
#
_cell.length_a   1.000
_cell.length_b   1.000
_cell.length_c   1.000
_cell.angle_alpha   90.00
_cell.angle_beta   90.00
_cell.angle_gamma   90.00
#
_symmetry.space_group_name_H-M   'P 1'
#
loop_
_entity.id
_entity.type
_entity.pdbx_description
1 polymer ?
#
loop_
_entity_poly.entity_id
_entity_poly.type
_entity_poly.pdbx_seq_one_letter_code
_entity_poly.pdbx_strand_id
1 'polypeptide(L)' 'DPSYWHLITLAFQTLGVVYGDMGTSPLYVFSDVFSKVPIKSEIDVLGALSLVMYTIAIIPFAKYVFIVLKANDNGE' A
#
# COMPACT_ATOMS: atom_id res chain seq x y z
N ASP A 1 -4.19 32.66 9.24
CA ASP A 1 -5.03 31.58 8.71
C ASP A 1 -4.22 30.74 7.73
N PRO A 2 -4.08 29.42 7.96
CA PRO A 2 -3.43 28.57 6.97
C PRO A 2 -4.24 28.65 5.68
N SER A 3 -3.60 29.04 4.59
CA SER A 3 -4.21 29.00 3.27
C SER A 3 -4.69 27.56 3.00
N TYR A 4 -5.90 27.39 2.46
CA TYR A 4 -6.46 26.08 2.11
C TYR A 4 -5.48 25.23 1.29
N TRP A 5 -4.64 25.87 0.47
CA TRP A 5 -3.56 25.24 -0.27
C TRP A 5 -2.52 24.56 0.62
N HIS A 6 -2.14 25.19 1.74
CA HIS A 6 -1.19 24.57 2.68
C HIS A 6 -1.81 23.35 3.37
N LEU A 7 -3.09 23.40 3.73
CA LEU A 7 -3.81 22.27 4.33
C LEU A 7 -3.88 21.08 3.37
N ILE A 8 -4.22 21.32 2.10
CA ILE A 8 -4.25 20.27 1.08
C ILE A 8 -2.85 19.67 0.87
N THR A 9 -1.81 20.49 0.84
CA THR A 9 -0.43 20.02 0.65
C THR A 9 0.01 19.13 1.82
N LEU A 10 -0.26 19.57 3.06
CA LEU A 10 0.02 18.80 4.27
C LEU A 10 -0.77 17.48 4.30
N ALA A 11 -2.05 17.50 3.93
CA ALA A 11 -2.88 16.30 3.88
C ALA A 11 -2.38 15.29 2.84
N PHE A 12 -2.00 15.74 1.64
CA PHE A 12 -1.40 14.86 0.63
C PHE A 12 -0.07 14.27 1.10
N GLN A 13 0.74 15.06 1.81
CA GLN A 13 2.02 14.61 2.31
C GLN A 13 1.86 13.54 3.40
N THR A 14 0.93 13.71 4.34
CA THR A 14 0.66 12.71 5.38
C THR A 14 0.05 11.44 4.80
N LEU A 15 -0.88 11.55 3.86
CA LEU A 15 -1.43 10.41 3.13
C LEU A 15 -0.33 9.66 2.36
N GLY A 16 0.53 10.38 1.64
CA GLY A 16 1.65 9.79 0.90
C GLY A 16 2.63 9.02 1.79
N VAL A 17 2.95 9.54 2.97
CA VAL A 17 3.83 8.85 3.94
C VAL A 17 3.16 7.59 4.49
N VAL A 18 1.89 7.66 4.90
CA VAL A 18 1.17 6.52 5.50
C VAL A 18 0.94 5.39 4.49
N TYR A 19 0.48 5.73 3.27
CA TYR A 19 0.29 4.73 2.22
C TYR A 19 1.61 4.24 1.61
N GLY A 20 2.65 5.09 1.61
CA GLY A 20 4.01 4.72 1.20
C GLY A 20 4.60 3.65 2.13
N ASP A 21 4.49 3.83 3.45
CA ASP A 21 4.96 2.85 4.43
C ASP A 21 4.27 1.48 4.26
N MET A 22 2.95 1.47 4.02
CA MET A 22 2.20 0.23 3.76
C MET A 22 2.66 -0.51 2.48
N GLY A 23 3.14 0.21 1.47
CA GLY A 23 3.56 -0.36 0.18
C GLY A 23 5.04 -0.76 0.09
N THR A 24 5.90 -0.19 0.94
CA THR A 24 7.35 -0.47 0.91
C THR A 24 7.67 -1.93 1.26
N SER A 25 6.93 -2.53 2.19
CA SER A 25 7.17 -3.91 2.64
C SER A 25 6.95 -4.96 1.53
N PRO A 26 5.80 -4.99 0.82
CA PRO A 26 5.63 -5.86 -0.35
C PRO A 26 6.63 -5.58 -1.48
N LEU A 27 7.01 -4.32 -1.68
CA LEU A 27 7.95 -3.93 -2.73
C LEU A 27 9.38 -4.45 -2.46
N TYR A 28 9.81 -4.44 -1.19
CA TYR A 28 11.08 -5.06 -0.80
C TYR A 28 11.08 -6.58 -1.01
N VAL A 29 9.95 -7.24 -0.70
CA VAL A 29 9.80 -8.68 -0.94
C VAL A 29 9.95 -9.02 -2.43
N PHE A 30 9.43 -8.18 -3.34
CA PHE A 30 9.62 -8.36 -4.79
C PHE A 30 11.11 -8.49 -5.15
N SER A 31 11.94 -7.56 -4.67
CA SER A 31 13.39 -7.58 -4.93
C SER A 31 14.14 -8.75 -4.27
N ASP A 32 13.69 -9.20 -3.09
CA ASP A 32 14.29 -10.35 -2.39
C ASP A 32 13.94 -11.69 -3.06
N VAL A 33 12.74 -11.81 -3.65
CA VAL A 33 12.32 -13.02 -4.37
C VAL A 33 13.24 -13.30 -5.56
N PHE A 34 13.63 -12.28 -6.34
CA PHE A 34 14.56 -12.46 -7.45
C PHE A 34 16.01 -12.64 -7.03
N SER A 35 16.35 -12.29 -5.78
CA SER A 35 17.68 -12.55 -5.23
C SER A 35 17.85 -14.01 -4.81
N LYS A 36 16.75 -14.71 -4.48
CA LYS A 36 16.76 -16.12 -4.04
C LYS A 36 16.31 -17.10 -5.11
N VAL A 37 15.48 -16.68 -6.06
CA VAL A 37 14.94 -17.54 -7.12
C VAL A 37 15.47 -17.07 -8.48
N PRO A 38 16.17 -17.93 -9.25
CA PRO A 38 16.61 -17.57 -10.59
C PRO A 38 15.39 -17.36 -11.50
N ILE A 39 15.33 -16.20 -12.16
CA ILE A 39 14.29 -15.86 -13.14
C ILE A 39 14.43 -16.82 -14.32
N LYS A 40 13.43 -17.67 -14.55
CA LYS A 40 13.42 -18.61 -15.67
C LYS A 40 12.63 -18.09 -16.87
N SER A 41 11.65 -17.21 -16.64
CA SER A 41 10.81 -16.64 -17.68
C SER A 41 10.29 -15.24 -17.31
N GLU A 42 9.94 -14.42 -18.30
CA GLU A 42 9.24 -13.13 -18.12
C GLU A 42 7.91 -13.27 -17.37
N ILE A 43 7.31 -14.46 -17.43
CA ILE A 43 6.07 -14.81 -16.74
C ILE A 43 6.26 -14.78 -15.21
N ASP A 44 7.44 -15.15 -14.72
CA ASP A 44 7.76 -15.13 -13.29
C ASP A 44 7.82 -13.69 -12.76
N VAL A 45 8.36 -12.78 -13.57
CA VAL A 45 8.45 -11.35 -13.25
C VAL A 45 7.07 -10.70 -13.21
N LEU A 46 6.25 -10.97 -14.22
CA LEU A 46 4.86 -10.51 -14.28
C LEU A 46 4.01 -11.08 -13.14
N GLY A 47 4.21 -12.36 -12.80
CA GLY A 47 3.51 -13.02 -11.69
C GLY A 47 3.86 -12.40 -10.34
N ALA A 48 5.14 -12.20 -10.06
CA ALA A 48 5.58 -11.54 -8.83
C ALA A 48 5.12 -10.08 -8.75
N LEU A 49 5.12 -9.34 -9.87
CA LEU A 49 4.68 -7.95 -9.92
C LEU A 49 3.17 -7.86 -9.64
N SER A 50 2.40 -8.75 -10.27
CA SER A 50 0.96 -8.86 -10.04
C SER A 50 0.65 -9.17 -8.57
N LEU A 51 1.38 -10.11 -7.95
CA LEU A 51 1.21 -10.46 -6.55
C LEU A 51 1.45 -9.26 -5.63
N VAL A 52 2.51 -8.50 -5.88
CA VAL A 52 2.83 -7.27 -5.13
C VAL A 52 1.70 -6.28 -5.28
N MET A 53 1.30 -5.95 -6.51
CA MET A 53 0.20 -5.00 -6.81
C MET A 53 -1.11 -5.40 -6.13
N TYR A 54 -1.51 -6.68 -6.21
CA TYR A 54 -2.71 -7.17 -5.52
C TYR A 54 -2.58 -7.10 -4.00
N THR A 55 -1.39 -7.33 -3.44
CA THR A 55 -1.14 -7.23 -2.00
C THR A 55 -1.31 -5.80 -1.51
N ILE A 56 -0.76 -4.80 -2.21
CA ILE A 56 -0.91 -3.39 -1.83
C ILE A 56 -2.36 -2.89 -2.02
N ALA A 57 -3.13 -3.49 -2.91
CA ALA A 57 -4.55 -3.15 -3.08
C ALA A 57 -5.45 -3.84 -2.02
N ILE A 58 -5.28 -5.15 -1.81
CA ILE A 58 -6.18 -5.96 -0.98
C ILE A 58 -5.93 -5.74 0.51
N ILE A 59 -4.68 -5.62 0.97
CA ILE A 59 -4.37 -5.46 2.40
C ILE A 59 -5.04 -4.20 3.00
N PRO A 60 -4.84 -2.98 2.46
CA PRO A 60 -5.52 -1.81 2.98
C PRO A 60 -7.02 -1.93 2.75
N PHE A 61 -7.50 -2.41 1.59
CA PHE A 61 -8.93 -2.59 1.37
C PHE A 61 -9.59 -3.45 2.47
N ALA A 62 -9.00 -4.61 2.78
CA ALA A 62 -9.48 -5.47 3.86
C ALA A 62 -9.36 -4.80 5.23
N LYS A 63 -8.23 -4.15 5.53
CA LYS A 63 -8.03 -3.42 6.79
C LYS A 63 -9.10 -2.34 6.99
N TYR A 64 -9.33 -1.49 6.00
CA TYR A 64 -10.29 -0.40 6.10
C TYR A 64 -11.74 -0.91 6.12
N VAL A 65 -12.09 -1.92 5.31
CA VAL A 65 -13.45 -2.47 5.28
C VAL A 65 -13.80 -3.21 6.57
N PHE A 66 -12.91 -4.06 7.08
CA PHE A 66 -13.24 -4.91 8.22
C PHE A 66 -12.93 -4.29 9.58
N ILE A 67 -11.97 -3.37 9.65
CA ILE A 67 -11.57 -2.73 10.91
C ILE A 67 -12.14 -1.32 10.97
N VAL A 68 -11.91 -0.45 9.98
CA VAL A 68 -12.32 0.96 10.07
C VAL A 68 -13.83 1.13 9.89
N LEU A 69 -14.44 0.52 8.87
CA LEU A 69 -15.89 0.62 8.68
C LEU A 69 -16.68 -0.14 9.76
N LYS A 70 -16.08 -1.19 10.33
CA LYS A 70 -16.68 -1.92 11.46
C LYS A 70 -16.48 -1.21 12.80
N ALA A 71 -15.42 -0.42 12.93
CA ALA A 71 -15.17 0.45 14.08
C ALA A 71 -15.99 1.76 14.01
N ASN A 72 -16.97 1.86 13.10
CA ASN A 72 -18.06 2.82 13.24
C ASN A 72 -18.96 2.39 14.42
N ASP A 73 -18.41 2.57 15.62
CA ASP A 73 -19.07 2.46 16.89
C ASP A 73 -19.96 3.69 17.05
N ASN A 74 -21.23 3.54 16.68
CA ASN A 74 -22.40 4.27 17.20
C ASN A 74 -22.23 5.69 17.81
N GLY A 75 -21.43 6.56 17.19
CA GLY A 75 -21.33 7.98 17.49
C GLY A 75 -20.25 8.36 18.51
N GLU A 76 -19.00 8.48 18.06
CA GLU A 76 -18.02 9.51 18.46
C GLU A 76 -17.07 9.83 17.28
#